data_AF-R9N270-F1
#
_entry.id   AF-R9N270-F1
#
_cell.length_a   1.000
_cell.length_b   1.000
_cell.length_c   1.000
_cell.angle_alpha   90.00
_cell.angle_beta   90.00
_cell.angle_gamma   90.00
#
_symmetry.space_group_name_H-M   'P 1'
#
loop_
_entity.id
_entity.type
_entity.pdbx_description
1 polymer ?
#
loop_
_entity_poly.entity_id
_entity_poly.type
_entity_poly.pdbx_seq_one_letter_code
_entity_poly.pdbx_strand_id
1 'polypeptide(L)'
;MPMKRTIKKLAVVVLYLLILCFLLEAKTVLLFSPKHIGMFLLGCVLLCIPYLEKDMKWKGVGSLFKKNTITAGYLETFMLIFASMAGKEVELEALAAEIALDLRPLFYGFVCYMLLKEEEEPYKREEKKSRENFNEIKVEPDLSKLTRQEKIIAEMIKQGLSNREIGEELYISESTVKKHVSNIFAKLGISSRKEL
;
A
#
# COMPACT_ATOMS: atom_id res chain seq x y z
N MET A 1 -4.59 13.57 -13.56
CA MET A 1 -4.11 14.31 -12.37
C MET A 1 -3.05 13.59 -11.52
N PRO A 2 -3.04 12.25 -11.31
CA PRO A 2 -2.08 11.61 -10.39
C PRO A 2 -0.62 11.60 -10.89
N MET A 3 -0.40 11.42 -12.21
CA MET A 3 0.95 11.33 -12.79
C MET A 3 1.80 12.60 -12.57
N LYS A 4 1.19 13.79 -12.71
CA LYS A 4 1.89 15.07 -12.44
C LYS A 4 2.32 15.19 -10.97
N ARG A 5 1.59 14.58 -10.03
CA ARG A 5 1.91 14.57 -8.60
C ARG A 5 3.07 13.64 -8.30
N THR A 6 3.06 12.43 -8.86
CA THR A 6 4.16 11.46 -8.70
C THR A 6 5.47 12.01 -9.26
N ILE A 7 5.43 12.69 -10.41
CA ILE A 7 6.63 13.34 -11.00
C ILE A 7 7.19 14.42 -10.05
N LYS A 8 6.32 15.24 -9.45
CA LYS A 8 6.75 16.24 -8.46
C LYS A 8 7.36 15.60 -7.21
N LYS A 9 6.73 14.54 -6.67
CA LYS A 9 7.27 13.77 -5.53
C LYS A 9 8.63 13.18 -5.88
N LEU A 10 8.77 12.60 -7.06
CA LEU A 10 10.02 12.02 -7.54
C LEU A 10 11.12 13.08 -7.62
N ALA A 11 10.83 14.25 -8.21
CA ALA A 11 11.80 15.34 -8.30
C ALA A 11 12.28 15.81 -6.92
N VAL A 12 11.38 15.94 -5.94
CA VAL A 12 11.72 16.33 -4.57
C VAL A 12 12.58 15.26 -3.87
N VAL A 13 12.19 13.99 -4.00
CA VAL A 13 12.95 12.88 -3.39
C VAL A 13 14.34 12.77 -4.01
N VAL A 14 14.45 12.83 -5.35
CA VAL A 14 15.75 12.80 -6.04
C VAL A 14 16.61 13.99 -5.61
N LEU A 15 16.05 15.20 -5.57
CA LEU A 15 16.79 16.39 -5.10
C LEU A 15 17.29 16.21 -3.66
N TYR A 16 16.44 15.72 -2.76
CA TYR A 16 16.82 15.46 -1.38
C TYR A 16 17.95 14.42 -1.28
N LEU A 17 17.88 13.34 -2.05
CA LEU A 17 18.93 12.32 -2.08
C LEU A 17 20.24 12.84 -2.64
N LEU A 18 20.21 13.71 -3.66
CA LEU A 18 21.41 14.37 -4.18
C LEU A 18 22.03 15.31 -3.15
N ILE A 19 21.21 16.08 -2.42
CA ILE A 19 21.68 16.93 -1.32
C ILE A 19 22.30 16.08 -0.21
N LEU A 20 21.66 14.99 0.20
CA LEU A 20 22.21 14.07 1.20
C LEU A 20 23.53 13.46 0.74
N CYS A 21 23.62 13.00 -0.51
CA CYS A 21 24.87 12.47 -1.05
C CYS A 21 25.98 13.53 -1.05
N PHE A 22 25.65 14.78 -1.42
CA PHE A 22 26.61 15.89 -1.37
C PHE A 22 27.08 16.18 0.06
N LEU A 23 26.17 16.29 1.02
CA LEU A 23 26.49 16.59 2.42
C LEU A 23 27.26 15.46 3.13
N LEU A 24 27.02 14.21 2.74
CA LEU A 24 27.70 13.03 3.29
C LEU A 24 28.99 12.70 2.53
N GLU A 25 29.41 13.53 1.56
CA GLU A 25 30.53 13.26 0.65
C GLU A 25 30.42 11.88 -0.05
N ALA A 26 29.19 11.38 -0.19
CA ALA A 26 28.90 10.07 -0.73
C ALA A 26 28.78 10.13 -2.26
N LYS A 27 29.45 9.20 -2.92
CA LYS A 27 29.38 9.07 -4.38
C LYS A 27 27.99 8.57 -4.80
N THR A 28 27.23 9.43 -5.48
CA THR A 28 25.88 9.14 -5.99
C THR A 28 25.81 7.90 -6.89
N VAL A 29 26.88 7.62 -7.64
CA VAL A 29 27.00 6.44 -8.53
C VAL A 29 26.99 5.14 -7.74
N LEU A 30 27.43 5.14 -6.48
CA LEU A 30 27.31 3.95 -5.63
C LEU A 30 25.86 3.71 -5.24
N LEU A 31 25.10 4.77 -4.96
CA LEU A 31 23.69 4.68 -4.57
C LEU A 31 22.77 4.32 -5.74
N PHE A 32 22.99 4.86 -6.94
CA PHE A 32 22.14 4.64 -8.12
C PHE A 32 22.84 3.79 -9.18
N SER A 33 22.80 2.47 -9.01
CA SER A 33 23.35 1.53 -10.00
C SER A 33 22.29 1.14 -11.05
N PRO A 34 22.51 1.42 -12.34
CA PRO A 34 21.56 1.06 -13.40
C PRO A 34 21.27 -0.45 -13.45
N LYS A 35 22.26 -1.29 -13.15
CA LYS A 35 22.13 -2.75 -13.12
C LYS A 35 21.12 -3.19 -12.05
N HIS A 36 21.29 -2.72 -10.81
CA HIS A 36 20.41 -3.09 -9.71
C HIS A 36 19.03 -2.45 -9.83
N ILE A 37 18.93 -1.23 -10.36
CA ILE A 37 17.62 -0.62 -10.67
C ILE A 37 16.89 -1.49 -11.72
N GLY A 38 17.58 -1.94 -12.76
CA GLY A 38 17.00 -2.82 -13.77
C GLY A 38 16.54 -4.17 -13.21
N MET A 39 17.38 -4.83 -12.40
CA MET A 39 17.05 -6.09 -11.72
C MET A 39 15.84 -5.93 -10.79
N PHE A 40 15.82 -4.86 -10.01
CA PHE A 40 14.71 -4.51 -9.11
C PHE A 40 13.39 -4.34 -9.88
N LEU A 41 13.41 -3.57 -10.98
CA LEU A 41 12.23 -3.34 -11.81
C LEU A 41 11.75 -4.64 -12.46
N LEU A 42 12.67 -5.49 -12.93
CA LEU A 42 12.35 -6.82 -13.44
C LEU A 42 11.67 -7.68 -12.36
N GLY A 43 12.21 -7.68 -11.14
CA GLY A 43 11.61 -8.37 -9.99
C GLY A 43 10.18 -7.88 -9.70
N CYS A 44 9.95 -6.57 -9.72
CA CYS A 44 8.61 -5.99 -9.55
C CYS A 44 7.63 -6.50 -10.61
N VAL A 45 8.06 -6.61 -11.87
CA VAL A 45 7.23 -7.11 -12.99
C VAL A 45 6.96 -8.61 -12.83
N LEU A 46 7.99 -9.42 -12.56
CA LEU A 46 7.85 -10.87 -12.43
C LEU A 46 6.91 -11.26 -11.29
N LEU A 47 7.00 -10.57 -10.14
CA LEU A 47 6.10 -10.81 -9.00
C LEU A 47 4.63 -10.43 -9.28
N CYS A 48 4.35 -9.66 -10.35
CA CYS A 48 2.99 -9.39 -10.77
C CYS A 48 2.37 -10.54 -11.57
N ILE A 49 3.17 -11.39 -12.24
CA ILE A 49 2.71 -12.43 -13.17
C ILE A 49 1.62 -13.33 -12.57
N PRO A 50 1.78 -13.89 -11.34
CA PRO A 50 0.77 -14.79 -10.76
C PRO A 50 -0.60 -14.13 -10.52
N TYR A 51 -0.64 -12.80 -10.49
CA TYR A 51 -1.84 -12.02 -10.22
C TYR A 51 -2.44 -11.40 -11.48
N LEU A 52 -1.87 -11.66 -12.66
CA LEU A 52 -2.38 -11.14 -13.93
C LEU A 52 -3.63 -11.91 -14.37
N GLU A 53 -4.80 -11.28 -14.19
CA GLU A 53 -6.06 -11.73 -14.76
C GLU A 53 -6.23 -11.27 -16.21
N LYS A 54 -6.91 -12.10 -17.03
CA LYS A 54 -7.04 -11.94 -18.48
C LYS A 54 -7.74 -10.64 -18.91
N ASP A 55 -8.61 -10.09 -18.06
CA ASP A 55 -9.40 -8.87 -18.33
C ASP A 55 -8.98 -7.67 -17.44
N MET A 56 -7.79 -7.73 -16.87
CA MET A 56 -7.35 -6.70 -15.92
C MET A 56 -7.09 -5.36 -16.61
N LYS A 57 -7.70 -4.30 -16.07
CA LYS A 57 -7.45 -2.92 -16.53
C LYS A 57 -6.05 -2.46 -16.12
N TRP A 58 -5.43 -1.60 -16.93
CA TRP A 58 -4.12 -0.97 -16.68
C TRP A 58 -3.97 -0.32 -15.30
N LYS A 59 -5.05 0.24 -14.73
CA LYS A 59 -5.04 0.76 -13.36
C LYS A 59 -4.81 -0.33 -12.29
N GLY A 60 -5.31 -1.54 -12.52
CA GLY A 60 -5.11 -2.70 -11.64
C GLY A 60 -3.65 -3.17 -11.65
N VAL A 61 -3.04 -3.23 -12.84
CA VAL A 61 -1.63 -3.58 -13.02
C VAL A 61 -0.70 -2.63 -12.25
N GLY A 62 -0.95 -1.31 -12.31
CA GLY A 62 -0.18 -0.34 -11.53
C GLY A 62 -0.30 -0.53 -10.01
N SER A 63 -1.46 -0.96 -9.52
CA SER A 63 -1.67 -1.26 -8.11
C SER A 63 -0.92 -2.52 -7.66
N LEU A 64 -0.82 -3.54 -8.52
CA LEU A 64 -0.04 -4.75 -8.26
C LEU A 64 1.45 -4.43 -8.23
N PHE A 65 1.92 -3.65 -9.22
CA PHE A 65 3.30 -3.18 -9.26
C PHE A 65 3.69 -2.48 -7.96
N LYS A 66 2.86 -1.54 -7.47
CA LYS A 66 3.05 -0.84 -6.20
C LYS A 66 3.15 -1.79 -5.00
N LYS A 67 2.30 -2.82 -4.92
CA LYS A 67 2.31 -3.78 -3.81
C LYS A 67 3.60 -4.61 -3.79
N ASN A 68 4.17 -4.88 -4.96
CA ASN A 68 5.34 -5.73 -5.11
C ASN A 68 6.68 -4.99 -5.04
N THR A 69 6.71 -3.65 -5.00
CA THR A 69 7.98 -2.91 -4.95
C THR A 69 8.80 -3.20 -3.70
N ILE A 70 8.15 -3.32 -2.54
CA ILE A 70 8.86 -3.63 -1.29
C ILE A 70 9.38 -5.08 -1.32
N THR A 71 8.55 -6.03 -1.74
CA THR A 71 8.90 -7.45 -1.83
C THR A 71 10.06 -7.70 -2.78
N ALA A 72 10.05 -7.06 -3.96
CA ALA A 72 11.15 -7.16 -4.92
C ALA A 72 12.47 -6.62 -4.34
N GLY A 73 12.41 -5.46 -3.67
CA GLY A 73 13.58 -4.86 -3.03
C GLY A 73 14.18 -5.73 -1.93
N TYR A 74 13.34 -6.34 -1.09
CA TYR A 74 13.79 -7.29 -0.07
C TYR A 74 14.45 -8.53 -0.66
N LEU A 75 13.81 -9.15 -1.66
CA LEU A 75 14.31 -10.39 -2.26
C LEU A 75 15.66 -10.16 -2.95
N GLU A 76 15.80 -9.09 -3.73
CA GLU A 76 17.08 -8.80 -4.38
C GLU A 76 18.18 -8.49 -3.36
N THR A 77 17.88 -7.67 -2.34
CA THR A 77 18.83 -7.37 -1.25
C THR A 77 19.30 -8.64 -0.55
N PHE A 78 18.36 -9.53 -0.20
CA PHE A 78 18.67 -10.81 0.43
C PHE A 78 19.59 -11.66 -0.46
N MET A 79 19.27 -11.77 -1.75
CA MET A 79 20.08 -12.57 -2.68
C MET A 79 21.47 -12.01 -2.89
N LEU A 80 21.63 -10.68 -2.89
CA LEU A 80 22.94 -10.03 -3.00
C LEU A 80 23.80 -10.31 -1.76
N ILE A 81 23.26 -10.09 -0.57
CA ILE A 81 23.96 -10.37 0.69
C ILE A 81 24.31 -11.87 0.78
N PHE A 82 23.36 -12.74 0.46
CA PHE A 82 23.57 -14.19 0.45
C PHE A 82 24.69 -14.59 -0.52
N ALA A 83 24.70 -14.03 -1.73
CA ALA A 83 25.76 -14.28 -2.71
C ALA A 83 27.12 -13.74 -2.25
N SER A 84 27.16 -12.59 -1.57
CA SER A 84 28.40 -12.01 -1.04
C SER A 84 29.01 -12.88 0.07
N MET A 85 28.17 -13.50 0.89
CA MET A 85 28.60 -14.41 1.96
C MET A 85 29.02 -15.80 1.47
N ALA A 86 28.49 -16.26 0.33
CA ALA A 86 28.66 -17.64 -0.11
C ALA A 86 30.02 -17.98 -0.74
N GLY A 87 30.88 -17.00 -1.03
CA GLY A 87 32.02 -17.22 -1.95
C GLY A 87 33.36 -16.57 -1.61
N LYS A 88 33.54 -15.91 -0.47
CA LYS A 88 34.79 -15.18 -0.18
C LYS A 88 35.20 -15.24 1.28
N GLU A 89 36.49 -15.45 1.52
CA GLU A 89 37.16 -14.99 2.75
C GLU A 89 37.28 -13.46 2.64
N VAL A 90 36.35 -12.73 3.27
CA VAL A 90 36.30 -11.26 3.21
C VAL A 90 36.78 -10.69 4.54
N GLU A 91 37.67 -9.70 4.49
CA GLU A 91 38.02 -8.91 5.67
C GLU A 91 36.78 -8.15 6.19
N LEU A 92 36.64 -8.08 7.52
CA LEU A 92 35.42 -7.57 8.17
C LEU A 92 35.02 -6.15 7.73
N GLU A 93 36.00 -5.29 7.41
CA GLU A 93 35.76 -3.92 6.93
C GLU A 93 35.21 -3.88 5.49
N ALA A 94 35.73 -4.73 4.61
CA ALA A 94 35.25 -4.85 3.23
C ALA A 94 33.83 -5.42 3.18
N LEU A 95 33.51 -6.35 4.10
CA LEU A 95 32.19 -6.94 4.22
C LEU A 95 31.12 -5.88 4.56
N ALA A 96 31.41 -4.95 5.46
CA ALA A 96 30.48 -3.88 5.83
C ALA A 96 30.15 -2.97 4.64
N ALA A 97 31.16 -2.63 3.82
CA ALA A 97 30.97 -1.83 2.62
C ALA A 97 30.17 -2.58 1.53
N GLU A 98 30.43 -3.87 1.33
CA GLU A 98 29.66 -4.71 0.40
C GLU A 98 28.19 -4.81 0.82
N ILE A 99 27.93 -5.12 2.11
CA ILE A 99 26.56 -5.17 2.65
C ILE A 99 25.84 -3.83 2.49
N ALA A 100 26.52 -2.71 2.77
CA ALA A 100 25.93 -1.39 2.60
C ALA A 100 25.48 -1.13 1.15
N LEU A 101 26.23 -1.64 0.17
CA LEU A 101 25.84 -1.58 -1.24
C LEU A 101 24.74 -2.57 -1.58
N ASP A 102 24.70 -3.74 -0.96
CA ASP A 102 23.66 -4.73 -1.24
C ASP A 102 22.28 -4.31 -0.72
N LEU A 103 22.19 -3.33 0.19
CA LEU A 103 20.94 -2.73 0.66
C LEU A 103 20.25 -1.79 -0.36
N ARG A 104 20.90 -1.47 -1.49
CA ARG A 104 20.33 -0.55 -2.50
C ARG A 104 18.96 -0.96 -3.05
N PRO A 105 18.70 -2.23 -3.41
CA PRO A 105 17.39 -2.63 -3.92
C PRO A 105 16.26 -2.43 -2.90
N LEU A 106 16.54 -2.67 -1.62
CA LEU A 106 15.59 -2.37 -0.53
C LEU A 106 15.28 -0.87 -0.49
N PHE A 107 16.31 -0.04 -0.60
CA PHE A 107 16.16 1.41 -0.67
C PHE A 107 15.32 1.84 -1.88
N TYR A 108 15.56 1.29 -3.07
CA TYR A 108 14.74 1.56 -4.26
C TYR A 108 13.28 1.17 -4.03
N GLY A 109 13.04 -0.01 -3.45
CA GLY A 109 11.71 -0.48 -3.06
C GLY A 109 10.98 0.52 -2.15
N PHE A 110 11.69 1.06 -1.15
CA PHE A 110 11.15 2.04 -0.21
C PHE A 110 10.83 3.37 -0.90
N VAL A 111 11.73 3.88 -1.74
CA VAL A 111 11.50 5.10 -2.54
C VAL A 111 10.31 4.92 -3.47
N CYS A 112 10.25 3.82 -4.22
CA CYS A 112 9.12 3.52 -5.10
C CYS A 112 7.80 3.42 -4.33
N TYR A 113 7.80 2.74 -3.18
CA TYR A 113 6.63 2.65 -2.31
C TYR A 113 6.16 4.04 -1.86
N MET A 114 7.07 4.89 -1.36
CA MET A 114 6.73 6.27 -0.95
C MET A 114 6.16 7.12 -2.10
N LEU A 115 6.75 7.00 -3.29
CA LEU A 115 6.33 7.75 -4.47
C LEU A 115 4.96 7.30 -5.01
N LEU A 116 4.72 5.99 -4.98
CA LEU A 116 3.49 5.35 -5.45
C LEU A 116 2.41 5.28 -4.36
N LYS A 117 2.75 5.56 -3.11
CA LYS A 117 1.79 5.76 -2.03
C LYS A 117 0.94 7.00 -2.36
N GLU A 118 -0.21 6.74 -2.96
CA GLU A 118 -1.35 7.63 -2.88
C GLU A 118 -1.58 7.91 -1.39
N GLU A 119 -1.63 9.19 -1.02
CA GLU A 119 -2.22 9.55 0.26
C GLU A 119 -3.61 8.95 0.21
N GLU A 120 -3.93 8.08 1.17
CA GLU A 120 -5.33 7.79 1.45
C GLU A 120 -5.97 9.18 1.59
N GLU A 121 -6.85 9.55 0.66
CA GLU A 121 -7.62 10.76 0.87
C GLU A 121 -8.25 10.59 2.26
N PRO A 122 -8.13 11.60 3.14
CA PRO A 122 -8.76 11.54 4.45
C PRO A 122 -10.25 11.32 4.19
N TYR A 123 -10.70 10.07 4.35
CA TYR A 123 -12.03 9.54 4.01
C TYR A 123 -12.96 10.56 3.34
N LYS A 124 -12.70 10.89 2.07
CA LYS A 124 -13.64 11.71 1.31
C LYS A 124 -14.74 10.78 0.82
N ARG A 125 -15.79 10.75 1.64
CA ARG A 125 -17.20 10.53 1.29
C ARG A 125 -17.41 10.40 -0.23
N GLU A 126 -17.50 9.16 -0.72
CA GLU A 126 -18.01 8.88 -2.07
C GLU A 126 -19.54 9.10 -2.09
N GLU A 127 -19.96 10.35 -1.97
CA GLU A 127 -21.25 10.79 -2.53
C GLU A 127 -21.05 10.97 -4.04
N LYS A 128 -21.08 9.86 -4.80
CA LYS A 128 -21.59 9.76 -6.19
C LYS A 128 -21.12 8.47 -6.85
N LYS A 129 -21.91 7.40 -6.68
CA LYS A 129 -22.26 6.48 -7.78
C LYS A 129 -23.44 5.57 -7.40
N SER A 130 -24.60 6.17 -7.24
CA SER A 130 -25.88 5.46 -7.23
C SER A 130 -27.03 6.46 -7.40
N ARG A 131 -27.03 7.16 -8.53
CA ARG A 131 -28.28 7.63 -9.12
C ARG A 131 -28.60 6.71 -10.29
N GLU A 132 -28.97 5.48 -9.97
CA GLU A 132 -29.81 4.68 -10.84
C GLU A 132 -30.99 4.24 -9.99
N ASN A 133 -32.17 4.53 -10.52
CA ASN A 133 -33.48 4.39 -9.87
C ASN A 133 -33.65 3.00 -9.24
N PHE A 134 -33.86 2.95 -7.94
CA PHE A 134 -34.67 1.89 -7.34
C PHE A 134 -35.81 2.56 -6.58
N ASN A 135 -37.01 2.36 -7.13
CA ASN A 135 -38.26 2.73 -6.48
C ASN A 135 -38.30 2.14 -5.07
N GLU A 136 -38.79 2.94 -4.14
CA GLU A 136 -39.04 2.59 -2.75
C GLU A 136 -39.87 1.31 -2.63
N ILE A 137 -39.21 0.24 -2.19
CA ILE A 137 -39.83 -0.75 -1.32
C ILE A 137 -39.08 -0.61 -0.01
N LYS A 138 -39.74 -0.09 1.04
CA LYS A 138 -39.22 -0.15 2.41
C LYS A 138 -39.14 -1.62 2.83
N VAL A 139 -38.03 -2.28 2.52
CA VAL A 139 -37.69 -3.58 3.07
C VAL A 139 -36.99 -3.30 4.40
N GLU A 140 -37.56 -3.77 5.51
CA GLU A 140 -36.87 -3.69 6.80
C GLU A 140 -35.50 -4.38 6.70
N PRO A 141 -34.42 -3.77 7.23
CA PRO A 141 -33.08 -4.31 7.11
C PRO A 141 -33.01 -5.68 7.78
N ASP A 142 -32.82 -6.73 6.96
CA ASP A 142 -32.70 -8.11 7.43
C ASP A 142 -31.36 -8.34 8.12
N LEU A 143 -31.35 -8.14 9.44
CA LEU A 143 -30.19 -8.32 10.32
C LEU A 143 -29.67 -9.77 10.36
N SER A 144 -30.41 -10.75 9.82
CA SER A 144 -29.94 -12.14 9.75
C SER A 144 -28.73 -12.32 8.83
N LYS A 145 -28.55 -11.42 7.85
CA LYS A 145 -27.44 -11.43 6.88
C LYS A 145 -26.10 -10.98 7.48
N LEU A 146 -26.10 -10.43 8.68
CA LEU A 146 -24.89 -9.95 9.34
C LEU A 146 -24.17 -11.08 10.09
N THR A 147 -22.84 -11.09 10.00
CA THR A 147 -22.00 -11.92 10.87
C THR A 147 -22.12 -11.46 12.32
N ARG A 148 -21.68 -12.32 13.26
CA ARG A 148 -21.70 -11.99 14.70
C ARG A 148 -20.97 -10.66 15.00
N GLN A 149 -19.82 -10.44 14.39
CA GLN A 149 -19.04 -9.21 14.58
C GLN A 149 -19.76 -7.99 13.98
N GLU A 150 -20.37 -8.14 12.81
CA GLU A 150 -21.13 -7.06 12.17
C GLU A 150 -22.39 -6.69 12.95
N LYS A 151 -23.05 -7.65 13.62
CA LYS A 151 -24.18 -7.39 14.52
C LYS A 151 -23.76 -6.53 15.71
N ILE A 152 -22.62 -6.84 16.34
CA ILE A 152 -22.07 -6.07 17.46
C ILE A 152 -21.79 -4.63 17.01
N ILE A 153 -21.13 -4.47 15.87
CA ILE A 153 -20.81 -3.15 15.31
C ILE A 153 -22.11 -2.39 14.93
N ALA A 154 -23.09 -3.05 14.35
CA ALA A 154 -24.39 -2.44 14.01
C ALA A 154 -25.13 -1.93 15.26
N GLU A 155 -25.07 -2.68 16.36
CA GLU A 155 -25.69 -2.29 17.64
C GLU A 155 -24.99 -1.06 18.25
N MET A 156 -23.66 -1.04 18.25
CA MET A 156 -22.89 0.13 18.70
C MET A 156 -23.17 1.36 17.81
N ILE A 157 -23.44 1.15 16.51
CA ILE A 157 -23.85 2.23 15.61
C ILE A 157 -25.20 2.82 16.02
N LYS A 158 -26.19 1.96 16.33
CA LYS A 158 -27.53 2.36 16.80
C LYS A 158 -27.47 3.11 18.13
N GLN A 159 -26.53 2.77 18.98
CA GLN A 159 -26.24 3.48 20.23
C GLN A 159 -25.57 4.85 20.03
N GLY A 160 -25.21 5.20 18.79
CA GLY A 160 -24.64 6.51 18.45
C GLY A 160 -23.12 6.58 18.45
N LEU A 161 -22.40 5.47 18.69
CA LEU A 161 -20.94 5.48 18.79
C LEU A 161 -20.28 5.75 17.42
N SER A 162 -19.35 6.68 17.38
CA SER A 162 -18.49 6.95 16.22
C SER A 162 -17.61 5.74 15.88
N ASN A 163 -17.11 5.66 14.65
CA ASN A 163 -16.21 4.57 14.24
C ASN A 163 -14.92 4.51 15.08
N ARG A 164 -14.52 5.64 15.68
CA ARG A 164 -13.38 5.71 16.58
C ARG A 164 -13.71 5.06 17.92
N GLU A 165 -14.83 5.42 18.53
CA GLU A 165 -15.30 4.83 19.80
C GLU A 165 -15.56 3.32 19.66
N ILE A 166 -16.14 2.88 18.54
CA ILE A 166 -16.30 1.44 18.23
C ILE A 166 -14.94 0.74 18.12
N GLY A 167 -13.94 1.40 17.53
CA GLY A 167 -12.59 0.85 17.42
C GLY A 167 -11.90 0.72 18.77
N GLU A 168 -12.09 1.71 19.65
CA GLU A 168 -11.61 1.70 21.04
C GLU A 168 -12.28 0.57 21.84
N GLU A 169 -13.59 0.41 21.75
CA GLU A 169 -14.35 -0.63 22.48
C GLU A 169 -14.01 -2.05 22.00
N LEU A 170 -13.78 -2.23 20.70
CA LEU A 170 -13.48 -3.53 20.09
C LEU A 170 -11.98 -3.82 19.93
N TYR A 171 -11.10 -2.91 20.41
CA TYR A 171 -9.64 -3.01 20.27
C TYR A 171 -9.17 -3.23 18.82
N ILE A 172 -9.79 -2.53 17.87
CA ILE A 172 -9.45 -2.58 16.43
C ILE A 172 -9.27 -1.17 15.86
N SER A 173 -8.58 -1.04 14.73
CA SER A 173 -8.37 0.27 14.12
C SER A 173 -9.70 0.86 13.58
N GLU A 174 -9.82 2.19 13.60
CA GLU A 174 -10.95 2.90 12.99
C GLU A 174 -11.15 2.53 11.51
N SER A 175 -10.06 2.29 10.78
CA SER A 175 -10.10 1.82 9.38
C SER A 175 -10.75 0.43 9.24
N THR A 176 -10.54 -0.46 10.22
CA THR A 176 -11.16 -1.79 10.27
C THR A 176 -12.65 -1.65 10.54
N VAL A 177 -13.05 -0.77 11.48
CA VAL A 177 -14.46 -0.45 11.73
C VAL A 177 -15.14 0.09 10.47
N LYS A 178 -14.52 1.05 9.76
CA LYS A 178 -15.05 1.58 8.48
C LYS A 178 -15.34 0.48 7.46
N LYS A 179 -14.45 -0.51 7.37
CA LYS A 179 -14.64 -1.68 6.48
C LYS A 179 -15.84 -2.51 6.90
N HIS A 180 -16.01 -2.79 8.19
CA HIS A 180 -17.18 -3.49 8.71
C HIS A 180 -18.47 -2.72 8.45
N VAL A 181 -18.50 -1.40 8.67
CA VAL A 181 -19.67 -0.54 8.39
C VAL A 181 -20.05 -0.59 6.91
N SER A 182 -19.07 -0.50 6.01
CA SER A 182 -19.31 -0.62 4.56
C SER A 182 -19.93 -1.97 4.20
N ASN A 183 -19.47 -3.06 4.81
CA ASN A 183 -20.03 -4.39 4.57
C ASN A 183 -21.45 -4.53 5.14
N ILE A 184 -21.72 -3.95 6.31
CA ILE A 184 -23.07 -3.91 6.91
C ILE A 184 -24.04 -3.21 5.97
N PHE A 185 -23.68 -2.02 5.46
CA PHE A 185 -24.51 -1.26 4.54
C PHE A 185 -24.79 -2.02 3.25
N ALA A 186 -23.75 -2.62 2.66
CA ALA A 186 -23.91 -3.45 1.46
C ALA A 186 -24.81 -4.68 1.70
N LYS A 187 -24.70 -5.34 2.85
CA LYS A 187 -25.52 -6.53 3.19
C LYS A 187 -26.98 -6.19 3.49
N LEU A 188 -27.22 -5.02 4.04
CA LEU A 188 -28.56 -4.54 4.39
C LEU A 188 -29.23 -3.72 3.27
N GLY A 189 -28.47 -3.37 2.22
CA GLY A 189 -29.00 -2.56 1.11
C GLY A 189 -29.26 -1.11 1.48
N ILE A 190 -28.65 -0.62 2.55
CA ILE A 190 -28.81 0.76 3.03
C ILE A 190 -27.63 1.63 2.63
N SER A 191 -27.85 2.93 2.51
CA SER A 191 -26.85 3.88 2.00
C SER A 191 -26.25 4.77 3.09
N SER A 192 -26.88 4.83 4.25
CA SER A 192 -26.47 5.75 5.30
C SER A 192 -26.59 5.15 6.70
N ARG A 193 -25.75 5.68 7.60
CA ARG A 193 -25.80 5.38 9.03
C ARG A 193 -27.17 5.68 9.66
N LYS A 194 -27.94 6.62 9.08
CA LYS A 194 -29.28 6.99 9.56
C LYS A 194 -30.36 5.99 9.16
N GLU A 195 -30.09 5.16 8.16
CA GLU A 195 -30.98 4.08 7.71
C GLU A 195 -30.79 2.78 8.52
N LEU A 196 -29.75 2.73 9.37
CA LEU A 196 -29.50 1.62 10.29
C LEU A 196 -30.17 1.84 11.64
#